data_AF-A0A7W4GKR6-F1
#
_entry.id   AF-A0A7W4GKR6-F1
#
_cell.length_a   1.000
_cell.length_b   1.000
_cell.length_c   1.000
_cell.angle_alpha   90.00
_cell.angle_beta   90.00
_cell.angle_gamma   90.00
#
_symmetry.space_group_name_H-M   'P 1'
#
loop_
_entity.id
_entity.type
_entity.pdbx_description
1 polymer ?
#
loop_
_entity_poly.entity_id
_entity_poly.type
_entity_poly.pdbx_seq_one_letter_code
_entity_poly.pdbx_strand_id
1 'polypeptide(L)' 'MGKRHTNQEWQMLIEQSESSSLSTLAFCKLNELNPSTFYAKRQQLKKADVSQGFVR' A
#
# COMPACT_ATOMS: atom_id res chain seq x y z
N MET A 1 18.41 8.45 -5.49
CA MET A 1 17.01 8.86 -5.71
C MET A 1 16.13 7.65 -5.49
N GLY A 2 15.33 7.60 -4.41
CA GLY A 2 14.43 6.46 -4.18
C GLY A 2 13.35 6.42 -5.26
N LYS A 3 13.06 5.23 -5.79
CA LYS A 3 12.01 5.04 -6.81
C LYS A 3 10.70 5.61 -6.27
N ARG A 4 10.16 6.62 -6.96
CA ARG A 4 8.87 7.23 -6.61
C ARG A 4 7.78 6.33 -7.17
N HIS A 5 7.22 5.47 -6.34
CA HIS A 5 6.05 4.70 -6.70
C HIS A 5 4.82 5.64 -6.83
N THR A 6 4.12 5.51 -7.94
CA THR A 6 2.82 6.14 -8.21
C THR A 6 1.75 5.57 -7.28
N ASN A 7 0.59 6.24 -7.19
CA ASN A 7 -0.51 5.74 -6.37
C ASN A 7 -1.01 4.36 -6.85
N GLN A 8 -1.01 4.11 -8.16
CA GLN A 8 -1.37 2.81 -8.74
C GLN A 8 -0.38 1.71 -8.35
N GLU A 9 0.93 2.00 -8.40
CA GLU A 9 1.95 1.05 -7.93
C GLU A 9 1.81 0.74 -6.44
N TRP A 10 1.54 1.76 -5.61
CA TRP A 10 1.26 1.53 -4.19
C TRP A 10 0.03 0.66 -3.96
N GLN A 11 -1.03 0.85 -4.74
CA GLN A 11 -2.23 0.04 -4.65
C GLN A 11 -1.95 -1.43 -5.00
N MET A 12 -1.25 -1.69 -6.11
CA MET A 12 -0.81 -3.04 -6.47
C MET A 12 0.06 -3.69 -5.38
N LEU A 13 1.02 -2.95 -4.82
CA LEU A 13 1.87 -3.44 -3.74
C LEU A 13 1.07 -3.79 -2.48
N ILE A 14 0.03 -3.03 -2.17
CA ILE A 14 -0.86 -3.31 -1.04
C ILE A 14 -1.68 -4.58 -1.30
N GLU A 15 -2.32 -4.69 -2.46
CA GLU A 15 -3.09 -5.89 -2.84
C GLU A 15 -2.20 -7.15 -2.88
N GLN A 16 -0.98 -7.04 -3.41
CA GLN A 16 0.01 -8.11 -3.39
C GLN A 16 0.40 -8.49 -1.96
N SER A 17 0.56 -7.51 -1.07
CA SER A 17 0.88 -7.79 0.34
C SER A 17 -0.26 -8.49 1.08
N GLU A 18 -1.51 -8.18 0.74
CA GLU A 18 -2.71 -8.80 1.35
C GLU A 18 -2.98 -10.19 0.78
N SER A 19 -2.67 -10.39 -0.50
CA SER A 19 -2.75 -11.70 -1.16
C SER A 19 -1.57 -12.62 -0.79
N SER A 20 -0.46 -12.05 -0.34
CA SER A 20 0.71 -12.81 0.12
C SER A 20 0.47 -13.36 1.51
N SER A 21 0.93 -14.58 1.79
CA SER A 21 0.97 -15.14 3.15
C SER A 21 2.06 -14.54 4.05
N LEU A 22 2.64 -13.41 3.64
CA LEU A 22 3.73 -12.74 4.33
C LEU A 22 3.18 -11.66 5.26
N SER A 23 3.87 -11.43 6.38
CA SER A 23 3.61 -10.23 7.19
C SER A 23 3.99 -8.97 6.38
N THR A 24 3.29 -7.86 6.60
CA THR A 24 3.58 -6.59 5.93
C THR A 24 5.04 -6.17 6.10
N LEU A 25 5.65 -6.44 7.26
CA LEU A 25 7.08 -6.18 7.49
C LEU A 25 7.99 -7.04 6.63
N ALA A 26 7.70 -8.34 6.50
CA ALA A 26 8.47 -9.24 5.63
C ALA A 26 8.31 -8.84 4.16
N PHE A 27 7.09 -8.51 3.73
CA PHE A 27 6.81 -8.02 2.39
C PHE A 27 7.57 -6.72 2.09
N CYS A 28 7.57 -5.76 3.02
CA CYS A 28 8.31 -4.50 2.84
C CYS A 28 9.82 -4.75 2.73
N LYS A 29 10.39 -5.63 3.55
CA LYS A 29 11.82 -5.97 3.47
C LYS A 29 12.19 -6.61 2.13
N LEU A 30 11.35 -7.52 1.62
CA LEU A 30 11.58 -8.20 0.34
C LEU A 30 11.48 -7.27 -0.86
N ASN A 31 10.57 -6.29 -0.81
CA ASN A 31 10.36 -5.32 -1.89
C ASN A 31 11.18 -4.03 -1.72
N GLU A 32 12.14 -4.01 -0.77
CA GLU A 32 12.96 -2.83 -0.44
C GLU A 32 12.12 -1.56 -0.13
N LEU A 33 10.93 -1.77 0.45
CA LEU A 33 10.01 -0.72 0.84
C LEU A 33 10.23 -0.32 2.30
N ASN A 34 10.06 0.97 2.58
CA ASN A 34 10.01 1.46 3.94
C ASN A 34 8.63 1.12 4.56
N PRO A 35 8.58 0.38 5.69
CA PRO A 35 7.31 0.02 6.34
C PRO A 35 6.47 1.24 6.75
N SER A 36 7.10 2.31 7.25
CA SER A 36 6.40 3.53 7.65
C SER A 36 5.72 4.20 6.47
N THR A 37 6.42 4.28 5.32
CA THR A 37 5.84 4.80 4.07
C THR A 37 4.71 3.90 3.58
N PHE A 38 4.88 2.58 3.65
CA PHE A 38 3.87 1.61 3.25
C PHE A 38 2.57 1.80 4.05
N TYR A 39 2.65 1.84 5.39
CA TYR A 39 1.47 2.07 6.23
C TYR A 39 0.81 3.43 5.96
N ALA A 40 1.60 4.49 5.79
CA ALA A 40 1.07 5.81 5.47
C ALA A 40 0.33 5.82 4.12
N LYS A 41 0.86 5.12 3.11
CA LYS A 41 0.23 5.00 1.79
C LYS A 41 -1.02 4.14 1.80
N ARG A 42 -1.00 3.02 2.53
CA ARG A 42 -2.18 2.17 2.74
C ARG A 42 -3.32 2.94 3.39
N GLN A 43 -3.05 3.77 4.38
CA GLN A 43 -4.08 4.61 4.99
C GLN A 43 -4.61 5.70 4.04
N GLN A 44 -3.73 6.33 3.24
CA GLN A 44 -4.14 7.34 2.25
C GLN A 44 -5.04 6.73 1.16
N LEU A 45 -4.66 5.58 0.63
CA LEU A 45 -5.40 4.90 -0.44
C LEU A 45 -6.71 4.30 0.07
N LYS A 46 -6.74 3.76 1.30
CA LYS A 46 -8.00 3.31 1.92
C LYS A 46 -9.01 4.45 2.09
N LYS A 47 -8.56 5.67 2.41
CA LYS A 47 -9.45 6.84 2.49
C LYS A 47 -9.97 7.26 1.12
N ALA A 48 -9.16 7.16 0.07
CA ALA A 48 -9.58 7.44 -1.29
C ALA A 48 -10.66 6.47 -1.77
N ASP A 49 -10.54 5.18 -1.42
CA ASP A 49 -11.55 4.16 -1.71
C ASP A 49 -12.88 4.42 -0.97
N VAL A 50 -12.81 4.79 0.32
CA VAL A 50 -14.00 5.13 1.12
C VAL A 50 -14.73 6.38 0.62
N SER A 51 -14.02 7.35 0.01
CA SER A 51 -14.66 8.51 -0.60
C SER A 51 -15.51 8.16 -1.83
N GLN A 52 -15.35 6.98 -2.44
CA GLN A 52 -16.17 6.52 -3.55
C GLN A 52 -17.38 5.67 -3.10
N GLY A 53 -17.51 5.39 -1.80
CA GLY A 53 -18.45 4.40 -1.24
C GLY A 53 -19.51 4.94 -0.26
N PHE A 54 -19.68 6.25 -0.11
CA PHE A 54 -20.81 6.81 0.64
C PHE A 54 -21.94 7.22 -0.32
N VAL A 55 -22.67 6.22 -0.85
CA VAL A 55 -24.01 6.46 -1.40
C VAL A 55 -24.96 6.52 -0.20
N ARG A 56 -25.62 7.67 -0.07
CA ARG A 56 -26.55 8.03 1.01
C ARG A 56 -27.94 7.46 0.74
#